data_AF-A0A1C5M0C4-F1
#
_entry.id   AF-A0A1C5M0C4-F1
#
_cell.length_a   1.000
_cell.length_b   1.000
_cell.length_c   1.000
_cell.angle_alpha   90.00
_cell.angle_beta   90.00
_cell.angle_gamma   90.00
#
_symmetry.space_group_name_H-M   'P 1'
#
loop_
_entity.id
_entity.type
_entity.pdbx_description
1 polymer ?
#
loop_
_entity_poly.entity_id
_entity_poly.type
_entity_poly.pdbx_seq_one_letter_code
_entity_poly.pdbx_strand_id
1 'polypeptide(L)'
;MRNYTYNWGSLLGLRWFVASWLLHGVHVFDKTEKLYYIICELVLQLMPITILYFCGVADWWLYLISLILVHSLTWLCDSHWLVGYREVDKTFMSKGIKGVIDYIDIVRKELYGNSNVSLIAVYGSLSRRKFHDRSDLDLRIVQENRSFFLFLKVQKLRFIGIWKYRIPLDLKLVDSEDYLKKEMREDEKAIVVYKKHDKVYNEGVSFNEVVENPLSFLK
;
A
#
# COMPACT_ATOMS: atom_id res chain seq x y z
N MET A 1 -13.18 10.07 -1.47
CA MET A 1 -13.51 10.42 -0.08
C MET A 1 -14.49 9.39 0.45
N ARG A 2 -14.00 8.46 1.28
CA ARG A 2 -14.88 7.68 2.15
C ARG A 2 -15.49 8.69 3.13
N ASN A 3 -16.81 8.88 3.07
CA ASN A 3 -17.52 9.76 4.00
C ASN A 3 -17.48 9.10 5.39
N TYR A 4 -16.46 9.41 6.18
CA TYR A 4 -16.50 9.10 7.59
C TYR A 4 -17.52 10.07 8.21
N THR A 5 -18.75 9.58 8.39
CA THR A 5 -19.89 10.29 9.00
C THR A 5 -19.69 10.58 10.49
N TYR A 6 -18.59 10.13 11.09
CA TYR A 6 -18.25 10.38 12.48
C TYR A 6 -17.28 11.55 12.62
N ASN A 7 -17.66 12.53 13.42
CA ASN A 7 -16.81 13.65 13.80
C ASN A 7 -15.87 13.17 14.93
N TRP A 8 -14.68 12.70 14.57
CA TRP A 8 -13.79 11.94 15.46
C TRP A 8 -13.08 12.76 16.55
N GLY A 9 -13.28 14.08 16.59
CA GLY A 9 -12.81 14.96 17.67
C GLY A 9 -11.28 14.94 17.89
N SER A 10 -10.86 15.31 19.11
CA SER A 10 -9.44 15.42 19.52
C SER A 10 -8.70 14.08 19.65
N LEU A 11 -9.41 12.95 19.62
CA LEU A 11 -8.83 11.61 19.79
C LEU A 11 -8.64 10.85 18.47
N LEU A 12 -8.88 11.50 17.33
CA LEU A 12 -8.75 10.88 16.00
C LEU A 12 -7.40 10.18 15.83
N GLY A 13 -6.30 10.83 16.21
CA GLY A 13 -4.96 10.26 16.05
C GLY A 13 -4.74 9.01 16.90
N LEU A 14 -5.10 9.04 18.18
CA LEU A 14 -4.97 7.88 19.06
C LEU A 14 -5.79 6.69 18.56
N ARG A 15 -7.06 6.93 18.19
CA ARG A 15 -7.96 5.87 17.72
C ARG A 15 -7.48 5.28 16.40
N TRP A 16 -7.06 6.13 15.47
CA TRP A 16 -6.54 5.65 14.19
C TRP A 16 -5.25 4.86 14.38
N PHE A 17 -4.34 5.35 15.21
CA PHE A 17 -3.09 4.66 15.51
C PHE A 17 -3.37 3.26 16.07
N VAL A 18 -4.21 3.16 17.11
CA VAL A 18 -4.60 1.87 17.72
C VAL A 18 -5.29 0.96 16.70
N ALA A 19 -6.25 1.47 15.92
CA ALA A 19 -6.94 0.67 14.91
C ALA A 19 -5.98 0.20 13.80
N SER A 20 -5.09 1.08 13.35
CA SER A 20 -4.08 0.75 12.33
C SER A 20 -3.06 -0.26 12.84
N TRP A 21 -2.63 -0.14 14.10
CA TRP A 21 -1.68 -1.03 14.75
C TRP A 21 -2.30 -2.40 14.98
N LEU A 22 -3.56 -2.49 15.42
CA LEU A 22 -4.21 -3.79 15.62
C LEU A 22 -4.59 -4.50 14.31
N LEU A 23 -4.98 -3.75 13.27
CA LEU A 23 -5.58 -4.35 12.06
C LEU A 23 -4.65 -4.39 10.85
N HIS A 24 -3.57 -3.59 10.81
CA HIS A 24 -2.63 -3.43 9.69
C HIS A 24 -3.31 -3.17 8.33
N GLY A 25 -4.56 -2.70 8.34
CA GLY A 25 -5.38 -2.62 7.14
C GLY A 25 -5.63 -3.96 6.43
N VAL A 26 -5.33 -5.11 7.04
CA VAL A 26 -5.44 -6.44 6.41
C VAL A 26 -6.85 -6.71 5.88
N HIS A 27 -7.87 -6.15 6.53
CA HIS A 27 -9.27 -6.25 6.10
C HIS A 27 -9.52 -5.72 4.68
N VAL A 28 -8.75 -4.75 4.19
CA VAL A 28 -8.91 -4.16 2.85
C VAL A 28 -8.09 -4.82 1.75
N PHE A 29 -7.24 -5.79 2.06
CA PHE A 29 -6.49 -6.54 1.05
C PHE A 29 -7.37 -7.55 0.34
N ASP A 30 -7.02 -7.84 -0.92
CA ASP A 30 -7.59 -8.95 -1.66
C ASP A 30 -7.14 -10.30 -1.06
N LYS A 31 -7.81 -11.39 -1.43
CA LYS A 31 -7.72 -12.71 -0.78
C LYS A 31 -6.28 -13.23 -0.69
N THR A 32 -5.54 -13.20 -1.80
CA THR A 32 -4.17 -13.75 -1.82
C THR A 32 -3.19 -12.88 -1.05
N GLU A 33 -3.25 -11.55 -1.22
CA GLU A 33 -2.39 -10.64 -0.45
C GLU A 33 -2.65 -10.79 1.05
N LYS A 34 -3.92 -10.83 1.45
CA LYS A 34 -4.35 -11.05 2.83
C LYS A 34 -3.76 -12.35 3.41
N LEU A 35 -3.87 -13.45 2.66
CA LEU A 35 -3.34 -14.74 3.09
C LEU A 35 -1.81 -14.69 3.29
N TYR A 36 -1.07 -14.19 2.29
CA TYR A 36 0.38 -14.11 2.38
C TYR A 36 0.87 -13.15 3.45
N TYR A 37 0.15 -12.03 3.67
CA TYR A 37 0.45 -11.10 4.75
C TYR A 37 0.34 -11.78 6.11
N ILE A 38 -0.78 -12.45 6.38
CA ILE A 38 -1.00 -13.16 7.65
C ILE A 38 0.06 -14.25 7.86
N ILE A 39 0.36 -15.04 6.82
CA ILE A 39 1.40 -16.08 6.91
C ILE A 39 2.77 -15.47 7.23
N CYS A 40 3.17 -14.40 6.52
CA CYS A 40 4.44 -13.73 6.76
C CYS A 40 4.54 -13.16 8.16
N GLU A 41 3.47 -12.51 8.65
CA GLU A 41 3.45 -11.96 10.00
C GLU A 41 3.59 -13.08 11.04
N LEU A 42 2.83 -14.16 10.92
CA LEU A 42 2.93 -15.31 11.83
C LEU A 42 4.33 -15.93 11.83
N VAL A 43 4.94 -16.12 10.66
CA VAL A 43 6.31 -16.67 10.54
C VAL A 43 7.32 -15.74 11.21
N LEU A 44 7.23 -14.43 10.96
CA LEU A 44 8.13 -13.45 11.57
C LEU A 44 7.96 -13.39 13.09
N GLN A 45 6.74 -13.57 13.59
CA GLN A 45 6.42 -13.61 15.02
C GLN A 45 6.98 -14.86 15.71
N LEU A 46 6.87 -16.03 15.06
CA LEU A 46 7.35 -17.29 15.60
C LEU A 46 8.89 -17.34 15.68
N MET A 47 9.60 -16.60 14.83
CA MET A 47 11.06 -16.64 14.76
C MET A 47 11.75 -16.25 16.09
N PRO A 48 11.55 -15.05 16.68
CA PRO A 48 12.18 -14.71 17.95
C PRO A 48 11.69 -15.55 19.12
N ILE A 49 10.42 -15.96 19.14
CA ILE A 49 9.88 -16.86 20.17
C ILE A 49 10.64 -18.19 20.15
N THR A 50 10.84 -18.75 18.95
CA THR A 50 11.57 -20.01 18.75
C THR A 50 13.04 -19.87 19.17
N ILE A 51 13.70 -18.76 18.80
CA ILE A 51 15.09 -18.48 19.20
C ILE A 51 15.21 -18.40 20.73
N LEU A 52 14.36 -17.60 21.38
CA LEU A 52 14.36 -17.45 22.84
C LEU A 52 14.15 -18.80 23.54
N TYR A 53 13.20 -19.60 23.06
CA TYR A 53 12.95 -20.94 23.58
C TYR A 53 14.18 -21.86 23.48
N PHE A 54 14.82 -21.93 22.30
CA PHE A 54 16.02 -22.76 22.10
C PHE A 54 17.26 -22.23 22.84
N CYS A 55 17.31 -20.94 23.17
CA CYS A 55 18.31 -20.37 24.06
C CYS A 55 18.04 -20.66 25.56
N GLY A 56 16.99 -21.41 25.89
CA GLY A 56 16.61 -21.73 27.27
C GLY A 56 15.95 -20.57 28.01
N VAL A 57 15.54 -19.52 27.29
CA VAL A 57 14.84 -18.36 27.87
C VAL A 57 13.36 -18.71 27.97
N ALA A 58 12.91 -19.04 29.17
CA ALA A 58 11.51 -19.34 29.50
C ALA A 58 10.83 -18.19 30.27
N ASP A 59 11.04 -16.95 29.81
CA ASP A 59 10.42 -15.76 30.39
C ASP A 59 9.28 -15.25 29.50
N TRP A 60 8.06 -15.29 30.04
CA TRP A 60 6.85 -14.83 29.36
C TRP A 60 6.93 -13.36 28.94
N TRP A 61 7.56 -12.49 29.74
CA TRP A 61 7.68 -11.07 29.40
C TRP A 61 8.54 -10.85 28.17
N LEU A 62 9.60 -11.64 28.00
CA LEU A 62 10.44 -11.57 26.81
C LEU A 62 9.70 -12.04 25.55
N TYR A 63 8.85 -13.07 25.66
CA TYR A 63 7.97 -13.46 24.56
C TYR A 63 6.97 -12.36 24.21
N LEU A 64 6.28 -11.77 25.20
CA LEU A 64 5.34 -10.68 24.97
C LEU A 64 6.01 -9.45 24.35
N ILE A 65 7.19 -9.06 24.84
CA ILE A 65 7.98 -7.96 24.27
C ILE A 65 8.35 -8.27 22.83
N SER A 66 8.84 -9.49 22.53
CA SER A 66 9.16 -9.89 21.15
C SER A 66 7.94 -9.80 20.24
N LEU A 67 6.76 -10.20 20.73
CA LEU A 67 5.52 -10.16 19.97
C LEU A 67 5.15 -8.71 19.61
N ILE A 68 5.19 -7.82 20.61
CA ILE A 68 4.89 -6.39 20.44
C ILE A 68 5.90 -5.75 19.48
N LEU A 69 7.19 -6.05 19.61
CA LEU A 69 8.25 -5.49 18.76
C LEU A 69 8.09 -5.95 17.31
N VAL A 70 7.94 -7.25 17.06
CA VAL A 70 7.77 -7.75 15.68
C VAL A 70 6.49 -7.23 15.06
N HIS A 71 5.38 -7.22 15.80
CA HIS A 71 4.10 -6.70 15.30
C HIS A 71 4.25 -5.23 14.91
N SER A 72 4.85 -4.42 15.78
CA SER A 72 5.11 -3.00 15.52
C SER A 72 6.05 -2.78 14.32
N LEU A 73 7.06 -3.62 14.14
CA LEU A 73 7.95 -3.53 12.98
C LEU A 73 7.22 -3.88 11.68
N THR A 74 6.41 -4.93 11.67
CA THR A 74 5.60 -5.31 10.49
C THR A 74 4.54 -4.25 10.16
N TRP A 75 3.93 -3.65 11.19
CA TRP A 75 3.01 -2.52 11.06
C TRP A 75 3.69 -1.31 10.40
N LEU A 76 4.91 -0.96 10.82
CA LEU A 76 5.66 0.16 10.26
C LEU A 76 6.07 -0.02 8.80
N CYS A 77 6.14 -1.28 8.33
CA CYS A 77 6.35 -1.62 6.93
C CYS A 77 5.07 -1.49 6.08
N ASP A 78 3.91 -1.41 6.72
CA ASP A 78 2.62 -1.17 6.09
C ASP A 78 2.30 0.34 6.03
N SER A 79 1.53 0.78 5.04
CA SER A 79 1.30 2.21 4.78
C SER A 79 0.09 2.80 5.49
N HIS A 80 -0.77 1.99 6.12
CA HIS A 80 -2.02 2.47 6.73
C HIS A 80 -1.79 3.44 7.91
N TRP A 81 -0.67 3.29 8.62
CA TRP A 81 -0.31 4.23 9.68
C TRP A 81 0.01 5.62 9.13
N LEU A 82 0.68 5.67 7.97
CA LEU A 82 1.10 6.92 7.35
C LEU A 82 -0.10 7.70 6.79
N VAL A 83 -1.07 6.98 6.22
CA VAL A 83 -2.36 7.55 5.80
C VAL A 83 -3.06 8.23 6.98
N GLY A 84 -3.13 7.53 8.12
CA GLY A 84 -3.69 8.09 9.35
C GLY A 84 -2.93 9.27 9.91
N TYR A 85 -1.61 9.14 9.98
CA TYR A 85 -0.72 10.18 10.46
C TYR A 85 -0.89 11.48 9.67
N ARG A 86 -1.02 11.40 8.35
CA ARG A 86 -1.32 12.55 7.50
C ARG A 86 -2.64 13.24 7.86
N GLU A 87 -3.69 12.52 8.20
CA GLU A 87 -4.99 13.13 8.57
C GLU A 87 -4.86 13.97 9.85
N VAL A 88 -4.00 13.53 10.77
CA VAL A 88 -3.75 14.20 12.05
C VAL A 88 -2.75 15.34 11.90
N ASP A 89 -1.65 15.11 11.18
CA ASP A 89 -0.61 16.11 10.93
C ASP A 89 -0.91 16.91 9.67
N LYS A 90 -1.41 18.13 9.87
CA LYS A 90 -1.72 19.05 8.77
C LYS A 90 -0.49 19.58 8.03
N THR A 91 0.70 19.45 8.62
CA THR A 91 1.98 19.90 8.05
C THR A 91 2.67 18.82 7.22
N PHE A 92 2.19 17.58 7.29
CA PHE A 92 2.72 16.49 6.48
C PHE A 92 2.61 16.82 4.99
N MET A 93 3.70 16.66 4.25
CA MET A 93 3.75 16.77 2.79
C MET A 93 4.62 15.66 2.23
N SER A 94 4.16 15.01 1.17
CA SER A 94 4.98 14.09 0.38
C SER A 94 6.01 14.86 -0.44
N LYS A 95 6.85 14.15 -1.21
CA LYS A 95 7.80 14.76 -2.15
C LYS A 95 7.15 15.38 -3.40
N GLY A 96 5.84 15.60 -3.36
CA GLY A 96 5.03 16.13 -4.46
C GLY A 96 4.95 15.21 -5.67
N ILE A 97 4.37 15.72 -6.75
CA ILE A 97 4.04 14.91 -7.93
C ILE A 97 5.28 14.28 -8.59
N LYS A 98 6.43 14.97 -8.57
CA LYS A 98 7.70 14.41 -9.08
C LYS A 98 8.12 13.17 -8.29
N GLY A 99 8.06 13.22 -6.96
CA GLY A 99 8.36 12.07 -6.12
C GLY A 99 7.41 10.89 -6.34
N VAL A 100 6.13 11.17 -6.61
CA VAL A 100 5.14 10.15 -6.98
C VAL A 100 5.47 9.51 -8.33
N ILE A 101 5.82 10.31 -9.33
CA ILE A 101 6.23 9.82 -10.66
C ILE A 101 7.49 8.95 -10.55
N ASP A 102 8.51 9.42 -9.84
CA ASP A 102 9.75 8.66 -9.62
C ASP A 102 9.47 7.32 -8.92
N TYR A 103 8.57 7.32 -7.94
CA TYR A 103 8.16 6.10 -7.25
C TYR A 103 7.42 5.13 -8.18
N ILE A 104 6.46 5.61 -8.98
CA ILE A 104 5.74 4.79 -9.96
C ILE A 104 6.71 4.22 -11.00
N ASP A 105 7.71 4.98 -11.43
CA ASP A 105 8.74 4.50 -12.35
C ASP A 105 9.61 3.39 -11.73
N ILE A 106 9.92 3.46 -10.42
CA ILE A 106 10.58 2.35 -9.71
C ILE A 106 9.69 1.11 -9.68
N VAL A 107 8.40 1.27 -9.34
CA VAL A 107 7.43 0.15 -9.36
C VAL A 107 7.40 -0.48 -10.74
N ARG A 108 7.29 0.36 -11.79
CA ARG A 108 7.29 -0.08 -13.18
C ARG A 108 8.55 -0.90 -13.47
N LYS A 109 9.75 -0.37 -13.20
CA LYS A 109 11.03 -1.02 -13.48
C LYS A 109 11.21 -2.34 -12.73
N GLU A 110 10.84 -2.42 -11.46
CA GLU A 110 11.01 -3.61 -10.61
C GLU A 110 10.07 -4.76 -10.98
N LEU A 111 8.91 -4.43 -11.56
CA LEU A 111 7.87 -5.38 -11.92
C LEU A 111 7.77 -5.62 -13.44
N TYR A 112 8.42 -4.79 -14.25
CA TYR A 112 8.44 -4.94 -15.69
C TYR A 112 8.99 -6.32 -16.10
N GLY A 113 8.31 -6.98 -17.04
CA GLY A 113 8.68 -8.30 -17.53
C GLY A 113 8.44 -9.44 -16.53
N ASN A 114 7.87 -9.18 -15.35
CA ASN A 114 7.43 -10.25 -14.46
C ASN A 114 6.23 -10.97 -15.06
N SER A 115 6.38 -12.25 -15.37
CA SER A 115 5.35 -13.05 -16.04
C SER A 115 4.02 -13.10 -15.29
N ASN A 116 4.06 -12.94 -13.97
CA ASN A 116 2.89 -12.99 -13.10
C ASN A 116 2.14 -11.65 -12.98
N VAL A 117 2.67 -10.53 -13.49
CA VAL A 117 1.99 -9.22 -13.43
C VAL A 117 1.22 -9.02 -14.74
N SER A 118 -0.09 -8.78 -14.65
CA SER A 118 -0.93 -8.47 -15.82
C SER A 118 -1.15 -6.98 -16.01
N LEU A 119 -1.27 -6.22 -14.92
CA LEU A 119 -1.60 -4.79 -14.94
C LEU A 119 -0.94 -4.07 -13.76
N ILE A 120 -0.43 -2.87 -14.02
CA ILE A 120 -0.07 -1.88 -13.01
C ILE A 120 -0.84 -0.60 -13.35
N ALA A 121 -1.72 -0.18 -12.45
CA ALA A 121 -2.62 0.95 -12.66
C ALA A 121 -2.68 1.87 -11.44
N VAL A 122 -2.75 3.18 -11.69
CA VAL A 122 -2.92 4.20 -10.64
C VAL A 122 -4.32 4.80 -10.72
N TYR A 123 -4.96 4.95 -9.56
CA TYR A 123 -6.32 5.47 -9.39
C TYR A 123 -6.33 6.68 -8.43
N GLY A 124 -7.50 7.05 -7.92
CA GLY A 124 -7.61 8.05 -6.85
C GLY A 124 -7.56 9.50 -7.32
N SER A 125 -6.85 10.34 -6.56
CA SER A 125 -6.77 11.79 -6.84
C SER A 125 -5.88 12.09 -8.05
N LEU A 126 -4.83 11.29 -8.28
CA LEU A 126 -3.94 11.48 -9.42
C LEU A 126 -4.68 11.24 -10.74
N SER A 127 -5.38 10.12 -10.89
CA SER A 127 -6.16 9.82 -12.10
C SER A 127 -7.25 10.86 -12.41
N ARG A 128 -7.82 11.48 -11.37
CA ARG A 128 -8.87 12.51 -11.49
C ARG A 128 -8.32 13.93 -11.67
N ARG A 129 -7.01 14.10 -11.87
CA ARG A 129 -6.34 15.41 -12.02
C ARG A 129 -6.61 16.34 -10.83
N LYS A 130 -6.60 15.78 -9.63
CA LYS A 130 -6.85 16.49 -8.37
C LYS A 130 -5.74 16.22 -7.35
N PHE A 131 -4.53 15.92 -7.83
CA PHE A 131 -3.41 15.62 -6.97
C PHE A 131 -2.97 16.88 -6.20
N HIS A 132 -2.61 16.69 -4.94
CA HIS A 132 -1.93 17.67 -4.11
C HIS A 132 -0.89 16.96 -3.25
N ASP A 133 0.07 17.66 -2.66
CA ASP A 133 1.22 17.01 -1.98
C ASP A 133 0.86 16.18 -0.74
N ARG A 134 -0.40 16.26 -0.29
CA ARG A 134 -0.99 15.43 0.77
C ARG A 134 -1.83 14.27 0.22
N SER A 135 -1.98 14.10 -1.09
CA SER A 135 -2.78 13.01 -1.65
C SER A 135 -2.22 11.64 -1.31
N ASP A 136 -3.11 10.66 -1.14
CA ASP A 136 -2.73 9.25 -1.19
C ASP A 136 -2.34 8.86 -2.62
N LEU A 137 -1.55 7.80 -2.75
CA LEU A 137 -1.31 7.13 -4.02
C LEU A 137 -2.01 5.77 -4.03
N ASP A 138 -3.13 5.69 -4.76
CA ASP A 138 -3.88 4.46 -4.99
C ASP A 138 -3.26 3.69 -6.17
N LEU A 139 -2.50 2.64 -5.88
CA LEU A 139 -1.79 1.85 -6.88
C LEU A 139 -2.28 0.39 -6.82
N ARG A 140 -2.58 -0.20 -7.97
CA ARG A 140 -3.09 -1.57 -8.08
C ARG A 140 -2.18 -2.37 -9.00
N ILE A 141 -1.68 -3.50 -8.48
CA ILE A 141 -0.92 -4.48 -9.23
C ILE A 141 -1.81 -5.72 -9.35
N VAL A 142 -2.22 -6.04 -10.57
CA VAL A 142 -2.99 -7.25 -10.84
C VAL A 142 -2.04 -8.38 -11.18
N GLN A 143 -2.23 -9.52 -10.54
CA GLN A 143 -1.47 -10.74 -10.84
C GLN A 143 -2.31 -11.73 -11.66
N GLU A 144 -1.65 -12.51 -12.51
CA GLU A 144 -2.30 -13.62 -13.23
C GLU A 144 -2.35 -14.89 -12.38
N ASN A 145 -1.26 -15.16 -11.65
CA ASN A 145 -1.12 -16.30 -10.77
C ASN A 145 -0.69 -15.83 -9.40
N ARG A 146 -1.17 -16.52 -8.36
CA ARG A 146 -0.80 -16.25 -6.97
C ARG A 146 0.70 -16.48 -6.80
N SER A 147 1.45 -15.41 -6.53
CA SER A 147 2.91 -15.51 -6.38
C SER A 147 3.38 -14.91 -5.07
N PHE A 148 3.96 -15.75 -4.21
CA PHE A 148 4.56 -15.30 -2.95
C PHE A 148 5.75 -14.35 -3.18
N PHE A 149 6.57 -14.60 -4.21
CA PHE A 149 7.68 -13.71 -4.57
C PHE A 149 7.20 -12.35 -5.07
N LEU A 150 6.11 -12.32 -5.85
CA LEU A 150 5.50 -11.04 -6.24
C LEU A 150 4.98 -10.29 -5.01
N PHE A 151 4.31 -10.99 -4.08
CA PHE A 151 3.90 -10.41 -2.81
C PHE A 151 5.10 -9.79 -2.05
N LEU A 152 6.23 -10.49 -1.91
CA LEU A 152 7.42 -9.93 -1.26
C LEU A 152 7.97 -8.68 -1.98
N LYS A 153 7.96 -8.68 -3.32
CA LYS A 153 8.32 -7.48 -4.10
C LYS A 153 7.37 -6.32 -3.83
N VAL A 154 6.06 -6.58 -3.74
CA VAL A 154 5.06 -5.56 -3.39
C VAL A 154 5.31 -5.00 -1.99
N GLN A 155 5.63 -5.83 -1.01
CA GLN A 155 5.97 -5.35 0.34
C GLN A 155 7.26 -4.50 0.34
N LYS A 156 8.30 -4.92 -0.40
CA LYS A 156 9.50 -4.10 -0.63
C LYS A 156 9.14 -2.72 -1.22
N LEU A 157 8.29 -2.70 -2.25
CA LEU A 157 7.86 -1.45 -2.90
C LEU A 157 7.01 -0.57 -1.97
N ARG A 158 6.18 -1.17 -1.10
CA ARG A 158 5.42 -0.44 -0.08
C ARG A 158 6.38 0.22 0.93
N PHE A 159 7.36 -0.54 1.43
CA PHE A 159 8.41 -0.02 2.31
C PHE A 159 9.19 1.15 1.69
N ILE A 160 9.59 1.04 0.41
CA ILE A 160 10.28 2.11 -0.31
C ILE A 160 9.38 3.36 -0.42
N GLY A 161 8.09 3.19 -0.76
CA GLY A 161 7.14 4.29 -0.89
C GLY A 161 6.99 5.08 0.42
N ILE A 162 6.87 4.38 1.54
CA ILE A 162 6.75 4.96 2.88
C ILE A 162 8.05 5.66 3.29
N TRP A 163 9.17 4.93 3.34
CA TRP A 163 10.36 5.41 4.03
C TRP A 163 11.26 6.28 3.15
N LYS A 164 11.35 5.98 1.85
CA LYS A 164 12.16 6.77 0.91
C LYS A 164 11.38 7.95 0.33
N TYR A 165 10.10 7.76 0.01
CA TYR A 165 9.30 8.79 -0.68
C TYR A 165 8.29 9.51 0.21
N ARG A 166 8.00 9.00 1.41
CA ARG A 166 6.99 9.56 2.32
C ARG A 166 5.64 9.71 1.64
N ILE A 167 5.25 8.70 0.86
CA ILE A 167 3.97 8.67 0.16
C ILE A 167 2.99 7.84 1.00
N PRO A 168 1.87 8.44 1.46
CA PRO A 168 0.72 7.68 1.94
C PRO A 168 0.22 6.79 0.81
N LEU A 169 0.45 5.49 0.94
CA LEU A 169 0.32 4.55 -0.17
C LEU A 169 -0.85 3.62 0.06
N ASP A 170 -1.72 3.46 -0.93
CA ASP A 170 -2.66 2.34 -0.99
C ASP A 170 -2.26 1.46 -2.17
N LEU A 171 -1.16 0.72 -1.99
CA LEU A 171 -0.63 -0.22 -2.98
C LEU A 171 -1.19 -1.60 -2.69
N LYS A 172 -1.99 -2.17 -3.59
CA LYS A 172 -2.56 -3.52 -3.41
C LYS A 172 -2.14 -4.49 -4.49
N LEU A 173 -1.94 -5.74 -4.09
CA LEU A 173 -1.79 -6.88 -4.98
C LEU A 173 -3.14 -7.59 -5.12
N VAL A 174 -3.65 -7.63 -6.34
CA VAL A 174 -5.03 -8.01 -6.66
C VAL A 174 -5.06 -9.25 -7.55
N ASP A 175 -5.98 -10.16 -7.27
CA ASP A 175 -6.10 -11.45 -7.96
C ASP A 175 -6.80 -11.38 -9.32
N SER A 176 -7.60 -10.34 -9.56
CA SER A 176 -8.36 -10.17 -10.82
C SER A 176 -8.83 -8.74 -11.05
N GLU A 177 -9.12 -8.38 -12.29
CA GLU A 177 -9.75 -7.09 -12.62
C GLU A 177 -11.17 -6.95 -12.06
N ASP A 178 -11.86 -8.06 -11.77
CA ASP A 178 -13.20 -8.02 -11.16
C ASP A 178 -13.18 -7.42 -9.75
N TYR A 179 -12.06 -7.54 -9.04
CA TYR A 179 -11.85 -6.83 -7.79
C TYR A 179 -11.79 -5.31 -8.02
N LEU A 180 -11.12 -4.86 -9.10
CA LEU A 180 -11.04 -3.44 -9.46
C LEU A 180 -12.42 -2.86 -9.77
N LYS A 181 -13.27 -3.60 -10.49
CA LYS A 181 -14.66 -3.21 -10.79
C LYS A 181 -15.49 -2.94 -9.53
N LYS A 182 -15.24 -3.70 -8.46
CA LYS A 182 -15.97 -3.57 -7.18
C LYS A 182 -15.43 -2.46 -6.31
N GLU A 183 -14.12 -2.24 -6.34
CA GLU A 183 -13.46 -1.29 -5.44
C GLU A 183 -13.41 0.13 -6.02
N MET A 184 -13.15 0.27 -7.31
CA MET A 184 -12.88 1.55 -7.96
C MET A 184 -14.16 2.26 -8.40
N ARG A 185 -14.12 3.58 -8.33
CA ARG A 185 -15.23 4.41 -8.80
C ARG A 185 -15.24 4.49 -10.32
N GLU A 186 -16.43 4.61 -10.90
CA GLU A 186 -16.59 4.76 -12.35
C GLU A 186 -15.93 6.05 -12.89
N ASP A 187 -15.86 7.13 -12.10
CA ASP A 187 -15.20 8.38 -12.47
C ASP A 187 -13.67 8.33 -12.39
N GLU A 188 -13.10 7.30 -11.77
CA GLU A 188 -11.65 7.13 -11.62
C GLU A 188 -11.07 6.33 -12.78
N LYS A 189 -10.83 7.01 -13.91
CA LYS A 189 -10.17 6.40 -15.07
C LYS A 189 -8.71 6.07 -14.78
N ALA A 190 -8.32 4.80 -14.86
CA ALA A 190 -6.99 4.30 -14.54
C ALA A 190 -5.89 5.02 -15.35
N ILE A 191 -4.82 5.43 -14.66
CA ILE A 191 -3.55 5.73 -15.31
C ILE A 191 -2.82 4.40 -15.50
N VAL A 192 -2.64 3.96 -16.74
CA VAL A 192 -2.00 2.67 -17.05
C VAL A 192 -0.49 2.82 -17.07
N VAL A 193 0.18 2.15 -16.13
CA VAL A 193 1.65 2.14 -16.00
C VAL A 193 2.26 0.98 -16.78
N TYR A 194 1.60 -0.18 -16.75
CA TYR A 194 1.97 -1.37 -17.49
C TYR A 194 0.72 -2.22 -17.72
N LYS A 195 0.56 -2.77 -18.93
CA LYS A 195 -0.48 -3.77 -19.24
C LYS A 195 0.12 -4.86 -20.11
N LYS A 196 -0.21 -6.12 -19.79
CA LYS A 196 0.16 -7.30 -20.58
C LYS A 196 -0.90 -7.66 -21.63
N HIS A 197 -2.17 -7.37 -21.31
CA HIS A 197 -3.32 -7.61 -22.18
C HIS A 197 -3.94 -6.26 -22.60
N ASP A 198 -4.62 -6.24 -23.75
CA ASP A 198 -5.13 -4.99 -24.34
C ASP A 198 -6.30 -4.37 -23.56
N LYS A 199 -7.10 -5.19 -22.87
CA LYS A 199 -8.25 -4.74 -22.09
C LYS A 199 -7.81 -4.42 -20.68
N VAL A 200 -8.11 -3.19 -20.24
CA VAL A 200 -7.93 -2.74 -18.86
C VAL A 200 -9.24 -2.13 -18.38
N TYR A 201 -9.66 -2.46 -17.16
CA TYR A 201 -10.82 -1.84 -16.56
C TYR A 201 -10.63 -0.31 -16.40
N ASN A 202 -11.61 0.44 -16.91
CA ASN A 202 -11.69 1.90 -16.83
C ASN A 202 -10.43 2.63 -17.29
N GLU A 203 -9.82 2.20 -18.41
CA GLU A 203 -8.61 2.82 -18.95
C GLU A 203 -8.80 4.32 -19.24
N GLY A 204 -7.87 5.13 -18.72
CA GLY A 204 -7.83 6.58 -18.93
C GLY A 204 -6.64 6.97 -19.78
N VAL A 205 -5.59 7.41 -19.10
CA VAL A 205 -4.37 7.94 -19.72
C VAL A 205 -3.20 7.00 -19.51
N SER A 206 -2.16 7.12 -20.33
CA SER A 206 -0.92 6.38 -20.11
C SER A 206 -0.05 7.06 -19.05
N PHE A 207 0.81 6.30 -18.38
CA PHE A 207 1.77 6.87 -17.44
C PHE A 207 2.75 7.85 -18.12
N ASN A 208 3.09 7.65 -19.39
CA ASN A 208 3.97 8.57 -20.11
C ASN A 208 3.34 9.98 -20.24
N GLU A 209 2.02 10.07 -20.41
CA GLU A 209 1.31 11.34 -20.47
C GLU A 209 1.39 12.12 -19.14
N VAL A 210 1.42 11.40 -18.01
CA VAL A 210 1.64 11.98 -16.67
C VAL A 210 3.07 12.50 -16.52
N VAL A 211 4.05 11.79 -17.09
CA VAL A 211 5.47 12.21 -17.07
C VAL A 211 5.68 13.44 -17.94
N GLU A 212 5.04 13.51 -19.11
CA GLU A 212 5.16 14.63 -20.06
C GLU A 212 4.47 15.90 -19.55
N ASN A 213 3.30 15.77 -18.91
CA ASN A 213 2.53 16.90 -18.42
C ASN A 213 2.05 16.73 -16.97
N PRO A 214 2.97 16.66 -15.98
CA PRO A 214 2.62 16.40 -14.59
C PRO A 214 1.72 17.49 -14.01
N LEU A 215 1.92 18.75 -14.40
CA LEU A 215 1.16 19.89 -13.89
C LEU A 215 -0.33 19.79 -14.21
N SER A 216 -0.71 19.12 -15.32
CA SER A 216 -2.12 18.91 -15.68
C SER A 216 -2.90 17.97 -14.75
N PHE A 217 -2.20 17.28 -13.85
CA PHE A 217 -2.79 16.36 -12.88
C PHE A 217 -2.91 16.97 -11.46
N LEU A 218 -2.41 18.20 -11.27
CA LEU A 218 -2.52 18.94 -10.02
C LEU A 218 -3.90 19.58 -9.86
N LYS A 219 -4.33 19.78 -8.61
CA LYS A 219 -5.53 20.55 -8.25
C LYS A 219 -5.25 22.04 -8.13
#